data_AF-A0A2D6X3L0-F1
#
_entry.id   AF-A0A2D6X3L0-F1
#
_cell.length_a   1.000
_cell.length_b   1.000
_cell.length_c   1.000
_cell.angle_alpha   90.00
_cell.angle_beta   90.00
_cell.angle_gamma   90.00
#
_symmetry.space_group_name_H-M   'P 1'
#
loop_
_entity.id
_entity.type
_entity.pdbx_description
1 polymer ?
#
loop_
_entity_poly.entity_id
_entity_poly.type
_entity_poly.pdbx_seq_one_letter_code
_entity_poly.pdbx_strand_id
1 'polypeptide(L)'
;MSKSAETKVVPLEEGIDFNAPVLDMNDNPISAGENEDLRLGNLCVNALMVSFDDDKADGTQKLKRFNLAKKIQGSASDNDFPTLRLNSKNKKMILDLAEQAYQTLMYARIYEALEGFTEGDDD
;
A
#
# COMPACT_ATOMS: atom_id res chain seq x y z
N MET A 1 -26.91 16.36 19.94
CA MET A 1 -27.14 15.35 18.88
C MET A 1 -25.89 15.33 18.04
N SER A 2 -24.95 14.42 18.32
CA SER A 2 -23.73 14.28 17.52
C SER A 2 -24.12 13.64 16.19
N LYS A 3 -23.86 14.35 15.09
CA LYS A 3 -23.89 13.75 13.76
C LYS A 3 -22.70 12.80 13.71
N SER A 4 -22.94 11.51 13.52
CA SER A 4 -21.89 10.59 13.07
C SER A 4 -21.42 11.10 11.70
N ALA A 5 -20.17 11.53 11.61
CA ALA A 5 -19.54 11.83 10.33
C ALA A 5 -19.45 10.51 9.54
N GLU A 6 -20.10 10.48 8.37
CA GLU A 6 -19.93 9.39 7.43
C GLU A 6 -18.56 9.53 6.79
N THR A 7 -17.65 8.61 7.12
CA THR A 7 -16.36 8.47 6.46
C THR A 7 -16.59 8.25 4.97
N LYS A 8 -16.35 9.28 4.15
CA LYS A 8 -16.54 9.19 2.70
C LYS A 8 -15.29 8.60 2.05
N VAL A 9 -15.21 7.28 2.05
CA VAL A 9 -14.24 6.55 1.23
C VAL A 9 -14.54 6.85 -0.23
N VAL A 10 -13.67 7.63 -0.89
CA VAL A 10 -13.75 7.85 -2.34
C VAL A 10 -13.32 6.55 -3.02
N PRO A 11 -14.20 5.86 -3.78
CA PRO A 11 -13.82 4.64 -4.47
C PRO A 11 -12.72 4.96 -5.48
N LEU A 12 -11.65 4.16 -5.47
CA LEU A 12 -10.62 4.18 -6.52
C LEU A 12 -11.22 3.59 -7.80
N GLU A 13 -12.04 4.37 -8.50
CA GLU A 13 -12.76 3.95 -9.70
C GLU A 13 -11.82 3.58 -10.85
N GLU A 14 -10.56 4.03 -10.84
CA GLU A 14 -9.57 3.78 -11.89
C GLU A 14 -8.53 2.68 -11.52
N GLY A 15 -8.61 2.13 -10.31
CA GLY A 15 -7.60 1.23 -9.75
C GLY A 15 -6.53 1.98 -8.95
N ILE A 16 -5.57 1.23 -8.39
CA ILE A 16 -4.47 1.76 -7.59
C ILE A 16 -3.28 1.97 -8.51
N ASP A 17 -2.75 3.19 -8.57
CA ASP A 17 -1.48 3.49 -9.26
C ASP A 17 -0.30 3.19 -8.33
N PHE A 18 0.40 2.10 -8.63
CA PHE A 18 1.57 1.68 -7.87
C PHE A 18 2.86 2.41 -8.27
N ASN A 19 2.84 3.23 -9.33
CA ASN A 19 3.95 4.13 -9.65
C ASN A 19 3.91 5.44 -8.87
N ALA A 20 2.80 5.73 -8.19
CA ALA A 20 2.66 6.94 -7.41
C ALA A 20 3.82 7.09 -6.39
N PRO A 21 4.48 8.25 -6.34
CA PRO A 21 5.52 8.49 -5.36
C PRO A 21 4.93 8.53 -3.96
N VAL A 22 5.66 8.00 -3.00
CA VAL A 22 5.33 8.13 -1.59
C VAL A 22 5.74 9.53 -1.15
N LEU A 23 4.80 10.25 -0.57
CA LEU A 23 4.98 11.66 -0.22
C LEU A 23 5.31 11.85 1.27
N ASP A 24 6.16 12.82 1.58
CA ASP A 24 6.42 13.29 2.95
C ASP A 24 5.24 14.12 3.50
N MET A 25 5.38 14.71 4.69
CA MET A 25 4.32 15.53 5.31
C MET A 25 4.09 16.89 4.64
N ASN A 26 4.95 17.27 3.69
CA ASN A 26 4.83 18.49 2.89
C ASN A 26 4.45 18.18 1.44
N ASP A 27 3.95 16.98 1.18
CA ASP A 27 3.57 16.45 -0.13
C ASP A 27 4.70 16.41 -1.17
N ASN A 28 5.95 16.31 -0.73
CA ASN A 28 7.10 16.08 -1.60
C ASN A 28 7.43 14.58 -1.72
N PRO A 29 7.82 14.09 -2.91
CA PRO A 29 8.29 12.72 -3.06
C PRO A 29 9.48 12.39 -2.15
N ILE A 30 9.41 11.24 -1.49
CA ILE A 30 10.51 10.69 -0.70
C ILE A 30 11.47 9.96 -1.64
N SER A 31 12.74 10.35 -1.61
CA SER A 31 13.78 9.72 -2.42
C SER A 31 14.18 8.34 -1.87
N ALA A 32 14.31 7.35 -2.76
CA ALA A 32 14.83 6.01 -2.48
C ALA A 32 16.33 5.85 -2.81
N GLY A 33 16.97 6.89 -3.37
CA GLY A 33 18.36 6.86 -3.85
C GLY A 33 18.64 7.98 -4.85
N GLU A 34 19.80 7.95 -5.53
CA GLU A 34 20.16 8.98 -6.50
C GLU A 34 19.13 9.07 -7.65
N ASN A 35 18.30 10.11 -7.61
CA ASN A 35 17.26 10.44 -8.59
C ASN A 35 16.14 9.40 -8.77
N GLU A 36 15.89 8.54 -7.78
CA GLU A 36 14.73 7.64 -7.77
C GLU A 36 13.82 7.95 -6.59
N ASP A 37 12.52 8.11 -6.86
CA ASP A 37 11.50 8.27 -5.85
C ASP A 37 11.06 6.90 -5.32
N LEU A 38 10.80 6.82 -4.03
CA LEU A 38 10.16 5.66 -3.41
C LEU A 38 8.71 5.57 -3.90
N ARG A 39 8.36 4.50 -4.62
CA ARG A 39 7.01 4.32 -5.15
C ARG A 39 6.16 3.41 -4.26
N LEU A 40 4.84 3.60 -4.33
CA LEU A 40 3.86 2.80 -3.58
C LEU A 40 4.00 1.29 -3.83
N GLY A 41 4.30 0.91 -5.07
CA GLY A 41 4.54 -0.48 -5.47
C GLY A 41 5.71 -1.11 -4.69
N ASN A 42 6.80 -0.38 -4.51
CA ASN A 42 7.95 -0.85 -3.73
C ASN A 42 7.53 -1.17 -2.29
N LEU A 43 6.80 -0.26 -1.64
CA LEU A 43 6.33 -0.49 -0.28
C LEU A 43 5.39 -1.70 -0.17
N CYS A 44 4.41 -1.81 -1.06
CA CYS A 44 3.46 -2.92 -1.02
C CYS A 44 4.12 -4.28 -1.29
N VAL A 45 5.03 -4.34 -2.27
CA VAL A 45 5.80 -5.55 -2.57
C VAL A 45 6.69 -5.94 -1.38
N ASN A 46 7.42 -4.98 -0.82
CA ASN A 46 8.30 -5.24 0.32
C ASN A 46 7.51 -5.70 1.57
N ALA A 47 6.34 -5.13 1.85
CA ALA A 47 5.46 -5.60 2.94
C ALA A 47 4.97 -7.04 2.73
N LEU A 48 4.74 -7.44 1.48
CA LEU A 48 4.34 -8.81 1.17
C LEU A 48 5.51 -9.81 1.25
N MET A 49 6.74 -9.33 1.05
CA MET A 49 7.93 -10.18 0.94
C MET A 49 8.78 -10.23 2.22
N VAL A 50 8.59 -9.29 3.14
CA VAL A 50 9.29 -9.27 4.42
C VAL A 50 8.93 -10.50 5.26
N SER A 51 9.91 -10.99 6.00
CA SER A 51 9.73 -12.03 7.00
C SER A 51 9.86 -11.39 8.37
N PHE A 52 8.90 -11.66 9.27
CA PHE A 52 8.93 -11.20 10.65
C PHE A 52 9.41 -12.32 11.56
N ASP A 53 10.08 -11.97 12.66
CA ASP A 53 10.61 -12.95 13.62
C ASP A 53 9.51 -13.81 14.25
N ASP A 54 8.29 -13.28 14.35
CA ASP A 54 7.10 -13.95 14.84
C ASP A 54 6.10 -14.33 13.73
N ASP A 55 6.53 -14.33 12.46
CA ASP A 55 5.66 -14.65 11.32
C ASP A 55 5.19 -16.11 11.36
N LYS A 56 3.91 -16.29 11.72
CA LYS A 56 3.24 -17.61 11.76
C LYS A 56 2.68 -18.04 10.41
N ALA A 57 3.09 -17.40 9.31
CA ALA A 57 2.60 -17.75 7.99
C ALA A 57 2.99 -19.17 7.57
N ASP A 58 1.96 -19.99 7.29
CA ASP A 58 2.13 -21.27 6.63
C ASP A 58 2.53 -21.11 5.15
N GLY A 59 2.88 -22.22 4.49
CA GLY A 59 3.28 -22.20 3.08
C GLY A 59 2.20 -21.66 2.13
N THR A 60 0.92 -21.83 2.47
CA THR A 60 -0.19 -21.32 1.65
C THR A 60 -0.29 -19.79 1.75
N GLN A 61 -0.10 -19.24 2.95
CA GLN A 61 -0.05 -17.79 3.17
C GLN A 61 1.15 -17.17 2.47
N LYS A 62 2.33 -17.79 2.55
CA LYS A 62 3.53 -17.35 1.83
C LYS A 62 3.31 -17.32 0.31
N LEU A 63 2.69 -18.36 -0.24
CA LEU A 63 2.36 -18.41 -1.67
C LEU A 63 1.36 -17.31 -2.07
N LYS A 64 0.35 -17.03 -1.23
CA LYS A 64 -0.58 -15.92 -1.46
C LYS A 64 0.14 -14.57 -1.48
N ARG A 65 1.01 -14.30 -0.50
CA ARG A 65 1.81 -13.08 -0.44
C ARG A 65 2.69 -12.92 -1.69
N PHE A 66 3.42 -13.98 -2.05
CA PHE A 66 4.27 -13.99 -3.25
C PHE A 66 3.48 -13.73 -4.54
N ASN A 67 2.33 -14.40 -4.73
CA ASN A 67 1.52 -14.21 -5.94
C ASN A 67 0.93 -12.80 -6.02
N LEU A 68 0.54 -12.21 -4.88
CA LEU A 68 0.07 -10.83 -4.84
C LEU A 68 1.22 -9.85 -5.12
N ALA A 69 2.40 -10.07 -4.53
CA ALA A 69 3.60 -9.26 -4.78
C ALA A 69 3.99 -9.31 -6.25
N LYS A 70 4.00 -10.50 -6.86
CA LYS A 70 4.25 -10.68 -8.30
C LYS A 70 3.20 -9.97 -9.17
N LYS A 71 1.93 -9.99 -8.76
CA LYS A 71 0.87 -9.26 -9.45
C LYS A 71 1.12 -7.75 -9.42
N ILE A 72 1.48 -7.21 -8.25
CA ILE A 72 1.80 -5.78 -8.07
C ILE A 72 3.05 -5.40 -8.84
N GLN A 73 4.13 -6.20 -8.75
CA GLN A 73 5.38 -5.96 -9.47
C GLN A 73 5.20 -5.92 -10.99
N GLY A 74 4.22 -6.65 -11.53
CA GLY A 74 3.99 -6.72 -12.97
C GLY A 74 5.04 -7.55 -13.71
N SER A 75 5.19 -7.29 -15.01
CA SER A 75 6.21 -7.91 -15.86
C SER A 75 7.54 -7.17 -15.74
N ALA A 76 8.64 -7.90 -15.57
CA ALA A 76 9.99 -7.37 -15.38
C ALA A 76 10.58 -6.59 -16.58
N SER A 77 9.79 -6.32 -17.62
CA SER A 77 10.25 -5.70 -18.88
C SER A 77 10.35 -4.18 -18.80
N ASP A 78 9.50 -3.55 -17.99
CA ASP A 78 9.44 -2.10 -17.82
C ASP A 78 9.56 -1.86 -16.32
N ASN A 79 10.42 -0.96 -15.89
CA ASN A 79 10.65 -0.68 -14.47
C ASN A 79 9.43 -0.04 -13.77
N ASP A 80 8.23 -0.19 -14.32
CA ASP A 80 6.98 0.44 -13.93
C ASP A 80 6.00 -0.59 -13.37
N PHE A 81 5.27 -0.19 -12.33
CA PHE A 81 4.20 -0.98 -11.77
C PHE A 81 2.91 -0.83 -12.60
N PRO A 82 2.10 -1.88 -12.79
CA PRO A 82 0.77 -1.74 -13.38
C PRO A 82 -0.20 -1.01 -12.44
N THR A 83 -1.15 -0.28 -13.03
CA THR A 83 -2.36 0.15 -12.31
C THR A 83 -3.27 -1.06 -12.10
N LEU A 84 -3.68 -1.35 -10.86
CA LEU A 84 -4.45 -2.56 -10.54
C LEU A 84 -5.67 -2.30 -9.67
N ARG A 85 -6.74 -3.03 -9.97
CA ARG A 85 -7.84 -3.20 -9.01
C ARG A 85 -7.54 -4.37 -8.07
N LEU A 86 -7.52 -4.07 -6.77
CA LEU A 86 -7.42 -5.06 -5.71
C LEU A 86 -8.76 -5.21 -5.01
N ASN A 87 -9.13 -6.47 -4.71
CA ASN A 87 -10.28 -6.74 -3.85
C ASN A 87 -9.93 -6.44 -2.37
N SER A 88 -10.94 -6.32 -1.52
CA SER A 88 -10.78 -5.97 -0.11
C SER A 88 -9.92 -6.97 0.68
N LYS A 89 -9.90 -8.26 0.30
CA LYS A 89 -9.05 -9.27 0.96
C LYS A 89 -7.56 -9.03 0.68
N ASN A 90 -7.23 -8.66 -0.55
CA ASN A 90 -5.86 -8.34 -0.93
C ASN A 90 -5.40 -7.01 -0.31
N LYS A 91 -6.27 -5.99 -0.30
CA LYS A 91 -5.98 -4.72 0.39
C LYS A 91 -5.70 -4.94 1.87
N LYS A 92 -6.60 -5.64 2.56
CA LYS A 92 -6.44 -5.98 3.98
C LYS A 92 -5.14 -6.72 4.25
N MET A 93 -4.78 -7.71 3.43
CA MET A 93 -3.50 -8.43 3.59
C MET A 93 -2.30 -7.49 3.49
N ILE A 94 -2.31 -6.55 2.55
CA ILE A 94 -1.21 -5.57 2.41
C ILE A 94 -1.16 -4.68 3.64
N LEU A 95 -2.31 -4.16 4.10
CA LEU A 95 -2.38 -3.28 5.27
C LEU A 95 -1.91 -3.98 6.56
N ASP A 96 -2.40 -5.20 6.82
CA ASP A 96 -2.02 -5.98 8.02
C ASP A 96 -0.50 -6.28 8.06
N LEU A 97 0.14 -6.43 6.90
CA LEU A 97 1.59 -6.64 6.80
C LEU A 97 2.38 -5.32 6.82
N ALA A 98 1.85 -4.27 6.20
CA ALA A 98 2.46 -2.95 6.19
C ALA A 98 2.49 -2.33 7.58
N GLU A 99 1.46 -2.56 8.41
CA GLU A 99 1.39 -2.14 9.82
C GLU A 99 2.59 -2.67 10.63
N GLN A 100 3.05 -3.88 10.31
CA GLN A 100 4.21 -4.50 10.95
C GLN A 100 5.54 -4.09 10.29
N ALA A 101 5.54 -3.90 8.97
CA ALA A 101 6.76 -3.65 8.19
C ALA A 101 7.26 -2.20 8.28
N TYR A 102 6.35 -1.24 8.47
CA TYR A 102 6.65 0.15 8.23
C TYR A 102 6.28 1.10 9.37
N GLN A 103 6.99 2.21 9.39
CA GLN A 103 6.67 3.34 10.27
C GLN A 103 5.39 4.05 9.80
N THR A 104 4.80 4.81 10.72
CA THR A 104 3.48 5.45 10.59
C THR A 104 3.29 6.21 9.27
N LEU A 105 4.25 7.02 8.83
CA LEU A 105 4.14 7.80 7.59
C LEU A 105 3.93 6.89 6.37
N MET A 106 4.78 5.88 6.21
CA MET A 106 4.72 4.96 5.08
C MET A 106 3.44 4.13 5.11
N TYR A 107 3.04 3.67 6.31
CA TYR A 107 1.77 2.98 6.49
C TYR A 107 0.57 3.86 6.10
N ALA A 108 0.54 5.13 6.55
CA ALA A 108 -0.53 6.07 6.22
C ALA A 108 -0.65 6.27 4.70
N ARG A 109 0.47 6.46 3.99
CA ARG A 109 0.45 6.60 2.52
C ARG A 109 -0.05 5.33 1.81
N ILE A 110 0.28 4.14 2.30
CA ILE A 110 -0.29 2.89 1.77
C ILE A 110 -1.79 2.83 2.04
N TYR A 111 -2.23 3.18 3.26
CA TYR A 111 -3.63 3.19 3.62
C TYR A 111 -4.45 4.12 2.73
N GLU A 112 -4.03 5.37 2.58
CA GLU A 112 -4.64 6.36 1.69
C GLU A 112 -4.75 5.83 0.26
N ALA A 113 -3.68 5.22 -0.26
CA ALA A 113 -3.68 4.71 -1.62
C ALA A 113 -4.55 3.46 -1.82
N LEU A 114 -4.78 2.66 -0.78
CA LEU A 114 -5.59 1.44 -0.89
C LEU A 114 -7.06 1.67 -0.55
N GLU A 115 -7.35 2.47 0.48
CA GLU A 115 -8.70 2.71 0.99
C GLU A 115 -9.25 4.08 0.57
N GLY A 116 -8.45 4.95 -0.04
CA GLY A 116 -8.83 6.33 -0.33
C GLY A 116 -8.72 7.23 0.90
N PHE A 117 -9.02 8.51 0.72
CA PHE A 117 -9.10 9.44 1.85
C PHE A 117 -10.29 9.09 2.74
N THR A 118 -10.03 9.05 4.04
CA THR A 118 -11.05 9.25 5.06
C THR A 118 -10.96 10.71 5.48
N GLU A 119 -11.70 11.61 4.82
CA GLU A 119 -12.07 12.88 5.47
C GLU A 119 -12.99 12.50 6.64
N GLY A 120 -12.41 12.38 7.83
CA GLY A 120 -13.11 12.26 9.09
C GLY A 120 -12.57 13.35 9.99
N ASP A 121 -13.45 14.27 10.37
CA ASP A 121 -13.19 15.47 11.17
C ASP A 121 -12.19 15.21 12.31
N ASP A 122 -11.00 15.78 12.22
CA ASP A 122 -10.14 16.00 13.39
C ASP A 122 -10.24 17.49 13.77
N ASP A 123 -11.06 17.71 14.80
CA ASP A 123 -11.38 18.90 15.63
C ASP A 123 -12.32 20.01 15.10
#